data_AF-M1ZQ56-F1
#
_entry.id   AF-M1ZQ56-F1
#
_cell.length_a   1.000
_cell.length_b   1.000
_cell.length_c   1.000
_cell.angle_alpha   90.00
_cell.angle_beta   90.00
_cell.angle_gamma   90.00
#
_symmetry.space_group_name_H-M   'P 1'
#
loop_
_entity.id
_entity.type
_entity.pdbx_description
1 polymer ?
#
loop_
_entity_poly.entity_id
_entity_poly.type
_entity_poly.pdbx_seq_one_letter_code
_entity_poly.pdbx_strand_id
1 'polypeptide(L)'
;MSIGEFIKDKILIISCNMLIFILLAIIILASNVDLIIILFIFCIWFFPLVSYMVLEFIKYKNYYDEIDSILEKLDKKYLLPELLKEASFIQGEKLNSILKEISRDMHENVKYYKDMQEDYREYIEAWVHEIKTPIASTKLIIENNRNEVTNKIDFQIDRIEGFVEQVLYYSRSNNVSKDYIIKQI
;
A
#
# COMPACT_ATOMS: atom_id res chain seq x y z
N MET A 1 -7.09 15.39 -10.64
CA MET A 1 -7.50 16.73 -10.11
C MET A 1 -8.42 17.47 -11.09
N SER A 2 -9.52 18.07 -10.62
CA SER A 2 -10.43 18.88 -11.45
C SER A 2 -10.08 20.38 -11.44
N ILE A 3 -10.47 21.11 -12.48
CA ILE A 3 -10.24 22.56 -12.58
C ILE A 3 -10.94 23.32 -11.43
N GLY A 4 -12.13 22.86 -11.03
CA GLY A 4 -12.92 23.49 -9.96
C GLY A 4 -12.23 23.40 -8.59
N GLU A 5 -11.61 22.27 -8.27
CA GLU A 5 -10.84 22.09 -7.02
C GLU A 5 -9.64 23.03 -6.97
N PHE A 6 -8.92 23.16 -8.08
CA PHE A 6 -7.77 24.05 -8.15
C PHE A 6 -8.16 25.53 -7.98
N ILE A 7 -9.23 25.98 -8.65
CA ILE A 7 -9.73 27.35 -8.50
C ILE A 7 -10.17 27.60 -7.05
N LYS A 8 -10.81 26.61 -6.42
CA LYS A 8 -11.25 26.71 -5.02
C LYS A 8 -10.06 26.85 -4.06
N ASP A 9 -8.96 26.14 -4.31
CA ASP A 9 -7.72 26.28 -3.52
C ASP A 9 -7.11 27.68 -3.67
N LYS A 10 -7.07 28.20 -4.91
CA LYS A 10 -6.48 29.51 -5.22
C LYS A 10 -7.45 30.70 -5.06
N ILE A 11 -8.67 30.47 -4.55
CA ILE A 11 -9.73 31.50 -4.52
C ILE A 11 -9.31 32.75 -3.74
N LEU A 12 -8.58 32.58 -2.63
CA LEU A 12 -8.09 33.69 -1.81
C LEU A 12 -7.09 34.56 -2.58
N ILE A 13 -6.18 33.94 -3.33
CA ILE A 13 -5.19 34.66 -4.13
C ILE A 13 -5.89 35.42 -5.26
N ILE A 14 -6.85 34.77 -5.93
CA ILE A 14 -7.65 35.39 -7.01
C ILE A 14 -8.47 36.55 -6.45
N SER A 15 -9.15 36.38 -5.31
CA SER A 15 -9.97 37.43 -4.70
C SER A 15 -9.14 38.63 -4.24
N CYS A 16 -7.96 38.40 -3.65
CA CYS A 16 -7.07 39.48 -3.24
C CYS A 16 -6.55 40.27 -4.45
N ASN A 17 -6.12 39.59 -5.52
CA ASN A 17 -5.68 40.26 -6.75
C ASN A 17 -6.80 41.06 -7.41
N MET A 18 -8.01 40.51 -7.46
CA MET A 18 -9.19 41.22 -7.96
C MET A 18 -9.52 42.46 -7.13
N LEU A 19 -9.48 42.36 -5.80
CA LEU A 19 -9.77 43.49 -4.92
C LEU A 19 -8.75 44.62 -5.09
N ILE A 20 -7.46 44.29 -5.16
CA ILE A 20 -6.38 45.26 -5.40
C ILE A 20 -6.57 45.93 -6.77
N PHE A 21 -6.89 45.15 -7.81
CA PHE A 21 -7.14 45.69 -9.14
C PHE A 21 -8.35 46.65 -9.16
N ILE A 22 -9.44 46.32 -8.48
CA ILE A 22 -10.63 47.19 -8.38
C ILE A 22 -10.27 48.52 -7.72
N LEU A 23 -9.51 48.51 -6.62
CA LEU A 23 -9.07 49.74 -5.95
C LEU A 23 -8.20 50.60 -6.89
N LEU A 24 -7.26 50.00 -7.62
CA LEU A 24 -6.44 50.70 -8.61
C LEU A 24 -7.29 51.26 -9.76
N ALA A 25 -8.25 50.49 -10.28
CA ALA A 25 -9.14 50.92 -11.34
C ALA A 25 -9.99 52.13 -10.92
N ILE A 26 -10.48 52.17 -9.68
CA ILE A 26 -11.22 53.33 -9.14
C ILE A 26 -10.35 54.59 -9.12
N ILE A 27 -9.08 54.48 -8.70
CA ILE A 27 -8.14 55.61 -8.66
C ILE A 27 -7.85 56.13 -10.08
N ILE A 28 -7.64 55.22 -11.03
CA ILE A 28 -7.38 55.59 -12.44
C ILE A 28 -8.61 56.25 -13.08
N LEU A 29 -9.81 55.73 -12.79
CA LEU A 29 -11.06 56.32 -13.27
C LEU A 29 -11.28 57.73 -12.69
N ALA A 30 -10.98 57.93 -11.40
CA ALA A 30 -11.04 59.25 -10.76
C ALA A 30 -10.06 60.27 -11.37
N SER A 31 -9.03 59.79 -12.07
CA SER A 31 -8.05 60.62 -12.78
C SER A 31 -8.49 61.01 -14.20
N ASN A 32 -9.74 60.69 -14.60
CA ASN A 32 -10.29 60.93 -15.95
C ASN A 32 -9.48 60.27 -17.09
N VAL A 33 -8.90 59.09 -16.82
CA VAL A 33 -8.22 58.29 -17.84
C VAL A 33 -9.25 57.47 -18.63
N ASP A 34 -9.04 57.33 -19.94
CA ASP A 34 -9.92 56.55 -20.82
C ASP A 34 -10.03 55.08 -20.38
N LEU A 35 -11.26 54.53 -20.46
CA LEU A 35 -11.56 53.13 -20.14
C LEU A 35 -10.73 52.13 -20.94
N ILE A 36 -10.32 52.49 -22.16
CA ILE A 36 -9.47 51.66 -23.02
C ILE A 36 -8.12 51.39 -22.34
N ILE A 37 -7.53 52.40 -21.67
CA ILE A 37 -6.25 52.27 -20.97
C ILE A 37 -6.41 51.35 -19.76
N ILE A 38 -7.53 51.45 -19.03
CA ILE A 38 -7.84 50.57 -17.89
C ILE A 38 -7.94 49.10 -18.35
N LEU A 39 -8.55 48.84 -19.51
CA LEU A 39 -8.64 47.50 -20.08
C LEU A 39 -7.27 46.95 -20.49
N PHE A 40 -6.39 47.77 -21.07
CA PHE A 40 -5.01 47.37 -21.35
C PHE A 40 -4.25 47.00 -20.09
N ILE A 41 -4.37 47.80 -19.02
CA ILE A 41 -3.75 47.52 -17.72
C ILE A 41 -4.30 46.21 -17.13
N PHE A 42 -5.61 45.96 -17.25
CA PHE A 42 -6.22 44.69 -16.84
C PHE A 42 -5.56 43.50 -17.54
N CYS A 43 -5.43 43.55 -18.88
CA CYS A 43 -4.80 42.47 -19.63
C CYS A 43 -3.35 42.26 -19.20
N ILE A 44 -2.58 43.33 -19.04
CA ILE A 44 -1.16 43.24 -18.62
C ILE A 44 -1.04 42.67 -17.20
N TRP A 45 -1.95 43.01 -16.29
CA TRP A 45 -1.96 42.53 -14.91
C TRP A 45 -2.34 41.05 -14.81
N PHE A 46 -3.44 40.66 -15.47
CA PHE A 46 -3.99 39.32 -15.33
C PHE A 46 -3.34 38.28 -16.24
N PHE A 47 -2.73 38.67 -17.37
CA PHE A 47 -2.13 37.72 -18.29
C PHE A 47 -0.98 36.89 -17.67
N PRO A 48 -0.01 37.48 -16.94
CA PRO A 48 1.00 36.71 -16.21
C PRO A 48 0.41 35.85 -15.09
N LEU A 49 -0.61 36.36 -14.38
CA LEU A 49 -1.28 35.64 -13.30
C LEU A 49 -1.96 34.37 -13.82
N VAL A 50 -2.74 34.50 -14.89
CA VAL A 50 -3.47 33.37 -15.52
C VAL A 50 -2.48 32.37 -16.11
N SER A 51 -1.45 32.84 -16.82
CA SER A 51 -0.46 31.92 -17.42
C SER A 51 0.31 31.14 -16.36
N TYR A 52 0.70 31.78 -15.25
CA TYR A 52 1.30 31.10 -14.10
C TYR A 52 0.38 30.02 -13.52
N MET A 53 -0.89 30.35 -13.27
CA MET A 53 -1.87 29.39 -12.73
C MET A 53 -2.12 28.21 -13.67
N VAL A 54 -2.15 28.43 -14.99
CA VAL A 54 -2.31 27.36 -15.98
C VAL A 54 -1.11 26.40 -15.95
N LEU A 55 0.12 26.92 -15.88
CA LEU A 55 1.32 26.08 -15.79
C LEU A 55 1.35 25.26 -14.49
N GLU A 56 1.00 25.89 -13.36
CA GLU A 56 0.88 25.22 -12.06
C GLU A 56 -0.19 24.11 -12.10
N PHE A 57 -1.35 24.38 -12.69
CA PHE A 57 -2.43 23.40 -12.84
C PHE A 57 -1.99 22.19 -13.68
N ILE A 58 -1.35 22.40 -14.84
CA ILE A 58 -0.87 21.32 -15.70
C ILE A 58 0.14 20.45 -14.94
N LYS A 59 1.07 21.07 -14.21
CA LYS A 59 2.08 20.37 -13.41
C LYS A 59 1.46 19.47 -12.35
N TYR A 60 0.51 19.99 -11.58
CA TYR A 60 -0.18 19.22 -10.55
C TYR A 60 -1.06 18.12 -11.14
N LYS A 61 -1.81 18.44 -12.19
CA LYS A 61 -2.66 17.47 -12.87
C LYS A 61 -1.85 16.29 -13.39
N ASN A 62 -0.74 16.53 -14.07
CA ASN A 62 0.12 15.46 -14.58
C ASN A 62 0.68 14.59 -13.45
N TYR A 63 1.11 15.19 -12.34
CA TYR A 63 1.65 14.46 -11.20
C TYR A 63 0.60 13.58 -10.51
N TYR A 64 -0.59 14.11 -10.24
CA TYR A 64 -1.66 13.32 -9.60
C TYR A 64 -2.25 12.26 -10.53
N ASP A 65 -2.44 12.58 -11.81
CA ASP A 65 -2.92 11.61 -12.79
C ASP A 65 -1.88 10.47 -12.99
N GLU A 66 -0.58 10.76 -12.88
CA GLU A 66 0.48 9.73 -12.86
C GLU A 66 0.36 8.81 -11.63
N ILE A 67 0.23 9.39 -10.43
CA ILE A 67 0.01 8.64 -9.18
C ILE A 67 -1.20 7.71 -9.32
N ASP A 68 -2.34 8.24 -9.75
CA ASP A 68 -3.58 7.48 -9.91
C ASP A 68 -3.39 6.32 -10.91
N SER A 69 -2.73 6.60 -12.04
CA SER A 69 -2.47 5.57 -13.06
C SER A 69 -1.56 4.44 -12.59
N ILE A 70 -0.60 4.72 -11.71
CA ILE A 70 0.27 3.70 -11.12
C ILE A 70 -0.49 2.92 -10.06
N LEU A 71 -1.26 3.60 -9.22
CA LEU A 71 -2.09 2.98 -8.18
C LEU A 71 -3.11 1.99 -8.74
N GLU A 72 -3.74 2.31 -9.88
CA GLU A 72 -4.69 1.41 -10.54
C GLU A 72 -4.06 0.12 -11.06
N LYS A 73 -2.78 0.17 -11.46
CA LYS A 73 -2.06 -0.98 -12.05
C LYS A 73 -1.35 -1.85 -11.01
N LEU A 74 -1.21 -1.37 -9.78
CA LEU A 74 -0.48 -2.06 -8.72
C LEU A 74 -1.39 -2.98 -7.90
N ASP A 75 -1.08 -4.27 -7.88
CA ASP A 75 -1.71 -5.23 -6.95
C ASP A 75 -1.41 -4.85 -5.48
N LYS A 76 -0.16 -4.45 -5.21
CA LYS A 76 0.31 -4.08 -3.87
C LYS A 76 0.62 -2.59 -3.82
N LYS A 77 -0.34 -1.80 -3.35
CA LYS A 77 -0.30 -0.33 -3.36
C LYS A 77 0.87 0.27 -2.58
N TYR A 78 1.38 -0.43 -1.56
CA TYR A 78 2.53 0.05 -0.80
C TYR A 78 3.82 0.14 -1.63
N LEU A 79 3.88 -0.47 -2.82
CA LEU A 79 4.99 -0.36 -3.77
C LEU A 79 4.95 0.91 -4.64
N LEU A 80 3.87 1.71 -4.55
CA LEU A 80 3.73 2.96 -5.29
C LEU A 80 5.01 3.82 -5.27
N PRO A 81 5.66 4.06 -4.12
CA PRO A 81 6.74 5.05 -4.04
C PRO A 81 8.02 4.65 -4.77
N GLU A 82 8.17 3.37 -5.11
CA GLU A 82 9.27 2.85 -5.93
C GLU A 82 9.10 3.20 -7.43
N LEU A 83 7.86 3.42 -7.86
CA LEU A 83 7.51 3.72 -9.26
C LEU A 83 7.27 5.22 -9.50
N LEU A 84 7.18 6.03 -8.44
CA LEU A 84 6.98 7.47 -8.55
C LEU A 84 8.23 8.15 -9.12
N LYS A 85 8.03 8.96 -10.16
CA LYS A 85 9.03 9.95 -10.58
C LYS A 85 9.18 11.03 -9.51
N GLU A 86 10.36 11.64 -9.47
CA GLU A 86 10.57 12.82 -8.63
C GLU A 86 9.63 13.94 -9.05
N ALA A 87 8.88 14.45 -8.07
CA ALA A 87 8.01 15.59 -8.31
C ALA A 87 8.87 16.82 -8.61
N SER A 88 8.40 17.69 -9.48
CA SER A 88 9.11 18.92 -9.87
C SER A 88 8.77 20.12 -8.97
N PHE A 89 8.04 19.91 -7.87
CA PHE A 89 7.61 20.95 -6.92
C PHE A 89 7.79 20.51 -5.47
N ILE A 90 8.08 21.47 -4.60
CA ILE A 90 8.48 21.26 -3.20
C ILE A 90 7.46 20.38 -2.44
N GLN A 91 6.16 20.65 -2.58
CA GLN A 91 5.14 19.89 -1.87
C GLN A 91 5.09 18.43 -2.36
N GLY A 92 5.31 18.19 -3.65
CA GLY A 92 5.33 16.87 -4.25
C GLY A 92 6.60 16.10 -3.89
N GLU A 93 7.75 16.77 -3.80
CA GLU A 93 9.00 16.16 -3.34
C GLU A 93 8.86 15.71 -1.88
N LYS A 94 8.26 16.57 -1.04
CA LYS A 94 7.96 16.23 0.34
C LYS A 94 6.97 15.07 0.44
N LEU A 95 5.92 15.06 -0.36
CA LEU A 95 4.97 13.95 -0.43
C LEU A 95 5.66 12.64 -0.85
N ASN A 96 6.48 12.65 -1.90
CA ASN A 96 7.27 11.50 -2.33
C ASN A 96 8.16 10.98 -1.19
N SER A 97 8.80 11.86 -0.42
CA SER A 97 9.64 11.45 0.71
C SER A 97 8.84 10.76 1.83
N ILE A 98 7.66 11.30 2.16
CA ILE A 98 6.77 10.72 3.17
C ILE A 98 6.25 9.36 2.70
N LEU A 99 5.86 9.27 1.43
CA LEU A 99 5.39 8.02 0.84
C LEU A 99 6.49 6.94 0.84
N LYS A 100 7.75 7.31 0.51
CA LYS A 100 8.89 6.40 0.59
C LYS A 100 9.12 5.87 2.01
N GLU A 101 8.99 6.73 3.03
CA GLU A 101 9.12 6.33 4.43
C GLU A 101 8.01 5.33 4.83
N ILE A 102 6.74 5.65 4.52
CA ILE A 102 5.60 4.76 4.78
C ILE A 102 5.78 3.41 4.07
N SER A 103 6.24 3.41 2.82
CA SER A 103 6.51 2.19 2.05
C SER A 103 7.62 1.36 2.67
N ARG A 104 8.68 1.99 3.17
CA ARG A 104 9.78 1.29 3.84
C ARG A 104 9.28 0.60 5.10
N ASP A 105 8.54 1.31 5.94
CA ASP A 105 7.99 0.74 7.18
C ASP A 105 7.02 -0.41 6.88
N MET A 106 6.21 -0.28 5.82
CA MET A 106 5.35 -1.37 5.36
C MET A 106 6.15 -2.57 4.82
N HIS A 107 7.24 -2.33 4.10
CA HIS A 107 8.12 -3.40 3.62
C HIS A 107 8.75 -4.16 4.81
N GLU A 108 9.22 -3.45 5.82
CA GLU A 108 9.74 -4.05 7.05
C GLU A 108 8.68 -4.85 7.81
N ASN A 109 7.45 -4.34 7.87
CA ASN A 109 6.33 -5.03 8.51
C ASN A 109 5.96 -6.34 7.77
N VAL A 110 5.86 -6.30 6.43
CA VAL A 110 5.63 -7.51 5.62
C VAL A 110 6.75 -8.51 5.79
N LYS A 111 8.01 -8.03 5.81
CA LYS A 111 9.17 -8.87 6.05
C LYS A 111 9.10 -9.54 7.42
N TYR A 112 8.79 -8.79 8.47
CA TYR A 112 8.65 -9.31 9.83
C TYR A 112 7.68 -10.49 9.91
N TYR A 113 6.48 -10.36 9.32
CA TYR A 113 5.52 -11.46 9.31
C TYR A 113 5.95 -12.65 8.46
N LYS A 114 6.67 -12.39 7.35
CA LYS A 114 7.23 -13.46 6.53
C LYS A 114 8.30 -14.24 7.30
N ASP A 115 9.22 -13.54 7.95
CA ASP A 115 10.28 -14.13 8.76
C ASP A 115 9.68 -14.93 9.92
N MET A 116 8.69 -14.37 10.63
CA MET A 116 7.94 -15.13 11.65
C MET A 116 7.29 -16.39 11.10
N GLN A 117 6.65 -16.33 9.92
CA GLN A 117 6.01 -17.49 9.30
C GLN A 117 7.04 -18.58 8.95
N GLU A 118 8.23 -18.19 8.51
CA GLU A 118 9.35 -19.08 8.23
C GLU A 118 9.85 -19.74 9.52
N ASP A 119 10.10 -18.96 10.58
CA ASP A 119 10.49 -19.47 11.91
C ASP A 119 9.47 -20.46 12.47
N TYR A 120 8.17 -20.15 12.36
CA TYR A 120 7.10 -21.06 12.79
C TYR A 120 7.10 -22.37 12.00
N ARG A 121 7.35 -22.32 10.69
CA ARG A 121 7.42 -23.52 9.86
C ARG A 121 8.61 -24.38 10.25
N GLU A 122 9.79 -23.77 10.40
CA GLU A 122 11.01 -24.48 10.84
C GLU A 122 10.81 -25.15 12.20
N TYR A 123 10.17 -24.44 13.13
CA TYR A 123 9.83 -24.98 14.45
C TYR A 123 8.93 -26.23 14.34
N ILE A 124 7.87 -26.18 13.53
CA ILE A 124 6.97 -27.34 13.33
C ILE A 124 7.72 -28.51 12.69
N GLU A 125 8.57 -28.25 11.70
CA GLU A 125 9.37 -29.31 11.05
C GLU A 125 10.30 -29.99 12.05
N ALA A 126 11.02 -29.22 12.88
CA ALA A 126 11.87 -29.75 13.95
C ALA A 126 11.06 -30.56 14.97
N TRP A 127 9.94 -30.02 15.44
CA TRP A 127 9.05 -30.71 16.39
C TRP A 127 8.51 -32.04 15.85
N VAL A 128 8.14 -32.11 14.56
CA VAL A 128 7.70 -33.36 13.92
C VAL A 128 8.83 -34.39 13.89
N HIS A 129 10.06 -33.98 13.58
CA HIS A 129 11.22 -34.87 13.61
C HIS A 129 11.48 -35.43 15.01
N GLU A 130 11.39 -34.58 16.04
CA GLU A 130 11.56 -34.99 17.44
C GLU A 130 10.48 -35.97 17.88
N ILE A 131 9.20 -35.72 17.57
CA ILE A 131 8.06 -36.59 17.94
C ILE A 131 8.07 -37.95 17.23
N LYS A 132 8.63 -38.03 16.01
CA LYS A 132 8.76 -39.33 15.31
C LYS A 132 9.68 -40.30 16.03
N THR A 133 10.68 -39.81 16.77
CA THR A 133 11.63 -40.66 17.51
C THR A 133 10.96 -41.49 18.62
N PRO A 134 10.21 -40.91 19.58
CA PRO A 134 9.48 -41.69 20.59
C PRO A 134 8.35 -42.53 19.99
N ILE A 135 7.71 -42.11 18.89
CA ILE A 135 6.75 -42.96 18.15
C ILE A 135 7.44 -44.24 17.66
N ALA A 136 8.58 -44.11 16.96
CA ALA A 136 9.34 -45.25 16.47
C ALA A 136 9.86 -46.14 17.61
N SER A 137 10.35 -45.53 18.70
CA SER A 137 10.78 -46.26 19.90
C SER A 137 9.61 -47.04 20.53
N THR A 138 8.42 -46.44 20.59
CA THR A 138 7.22 -47.10 21.12
C THR A 138 6.79 -48.27 20.23
N LYS A 139 6.82 -48.10 18.90
CA LYS A 139 6.55 -49.18 17.95
C LYS A 139 7.53 -50.35 18.12
N LEU A 140 8.83 -50.08 18.29
CA LEU A 140 9.82 -51.13 18.59
C LEU A 140 9.55 -51.87 19.92
N ILE A 141 9.10 -51.15 20.96
CA ILE A 141 8.73 -51.77 22.24
C ILE A 141 7.50 -52.68 22.06
N ILE A 142 6.49 -52.22 21.32
CA ILE A 142 5.27 -52.97 21.00
C ILE A 142 5.62 -54.25 20.21
N GLU A 143 6.45 -54.14 19.18
CA GLU A 143 6.88 -55.28 18.36
C GLU A 143 7.57 -56.37 19.18
N ASN A 144 8.37 -55.99 20.18
CA ASN A 144 9.04 -56.93 21.08
C ASN A 144 8.11 -57.54 22.14
N ASN A 145 6.92 -56.97 22.38
CA ASN A 145 6.00 -57.37 23.46
C ASN A 145 4.57 -57.59 22.95
N ARG A 146 4.40 -58.22 21.78
CA ARG A 146 3.10 -58.40 21.13
C ARG A 146 2.10 -59.19 21.99
N ASN A 147 0.97 -58.57 22.29
CA ASN A 147 -0.19 -59.13 22.97
C ASN A 147 -1.45 -58.30 22.64
N GLU A 148 -2.61 -58.69 23.15
CA GLU A 148 -3.88 -58.01 22.83
C GLU A 148 -3.90 -56.54 23.28
N VAL A 149 -3.22 -56.21 24.40
CA VAL A 149 -3.14 -54.84 24.91
C VAL A 149 -2.20 -54.01 24.06
N THR A 150 -1.00 -54.52 23.73
CA THR A 150 -0.03 -53.78 22.91
C THR A 150 -0.52 -53.54 21.48
N ASN A 151 -1.32 -54.44 20.91
CA ASN A 151 -1.98 -54.19 19.62
C ASN A 151 -2.99 -53.04 19.67
N LYS A 152 -3.74 -52.89 20.77
CA LYS A 152 -4.67 -51.75 20.95
C LYS A 152 -3.91 -50.43 21.11
N ILE A 153 -2.75 -50.46 21.75
CA ILE A 153 -1.86 -49.29 21.88
C ILE A 153 -1.25 -48.92 20.52
N ASP A 154 -0.80 -49.91 19.74
CA ASP A 154 -0.22 -49.70 18.40
C ASP A 154 -1.18 -48.94 17.48
N PHE A 155 -2.46 -49.33 17.48
CA PHE A 155 -3.50 -48.62 16.75
C PHE A 155 -3.64 -47.15 17.17
N GLN A 156 -3.47 -46.81 18.45
CA GLN A 156 -3.47 -45.41 18.88
C GLN A 156 -2.19 -44.67 18.46
N ILE A 157 -1.04 -45.34 18.47
CA ILE A 157 0.23 -44.79 17.99
C ILE A 157 0.15 -44.47 16.50
N ASP A 158 -0.44 -45.34 15.68
CA ASP A 158 -0.68 -45.07 14.26
C ASP A 158 -1.57 -43.83 14.04
N ARG A 159 -2.59 -43.65 14.87
CA ARG A 159 -3.45 -42.44 14.82
C ARG A 159 -2.68 -41.18 15.19
N ILE A 160 -1.82 -41.24 16.21
CA ILE A 160 -0.96 -40.13 16.61
C ILE A 160 0.00 -39.78 15.47
N GLU A 161 0.64 -40.77 14.85
CA GLU A 161 1.52 -40.58 13.71
C GLU A 161 0.77 -39.90 12.54
N GLY A 162 -0.45 -40.34 12.23
CA GLY A 162 -1.30 -39.68 11.23
C GLY A 162 -1.63 -38.21 11.56
N PHE A 163 -1.91 -37.88 12.83
CA PHE A 163 -2.11 -36.48 13.24
C PHE A 163 -0.84 -35.64 13.11
N VAL A 164 0.33 -36.21 13.43
CA VAL A 164 1.63 -35.54 13.28
C VAL A 164 1.91 -35.26 11.79
N GLU A 165 1.63 -36.21 10.91
CA GLU A 165 1.73 -36.01 9.46
C GLU A 165 0.78 -34.94 8.94
N GLN A 166 -0.44 -34.87 9.47
CA GLN A 166 -1.40 -33.83 9.12
C GLN A 166 -0.89 -32.43 9.50
N VAL A 167 -0.30 -32.27 10.69
CA VAL A 167 0.30 -30.99 11.12
C VAL A 167 1.45 -30.58 10.19
N LEU A 168 2.33 -31.53 9.84
CA LEU A 168 3.43 -31.28 8.90
C LEU A 168 2.92 -30.85 7.51
N TYR A 169 1.86 -31.50 7.03
CA TYR A 169 1.25 -31.15 5.75
C TYR A 169 0.70 -29.72 5.77
N TYR A 170 0.00 -29.33 6.84
CA TYR A 170 -0.52 -27.98 6.98
C TYR A 170 0.57 -26.91 7.08
N SER A 171 1.66 -27.16 7.82
CA SER A 171 2.74 -26.16 7.94
C SER A 171 3.47 -25.88 6.62
N ARG A 172 3.46 -26.85 5.70
CA ARG A 172 4.07 -26.75 4.37
C ARG A 172 3.14 -26.20 3.30
N SER A 173 1.82 -26.26 3.50
CA SER A 173 0.85 -25.78 2.52
C SER A 173 0.73 -24.26 2.56
N ASN A 174 1.24 -23.59 1.54
CA ASN A 174 1.11 -22.14 1.36
C ASN A 174 -0.33 -21.66 1.09
N ASN A 175 -1.28 -22.58 0.88
CA ASN A 175 -2.66 -22.28 0.48
C ASN A 175 -3.65 -23.25 1.15
N VAL A 176 -3.93 -23.06 2.44
CA VAL A 176 -4.90 -23.91 3.16
C VAL A 176 -6.36 -23.50 2.89
N SER A 177 -6.61 -22.41 2.17
CA SER A 177 -7.95 -21.81 2.13
C SER A 177 -8.98 -22.46 1.19
N LYS A 178 -8.73 -23.54 0.44
CA LYS A 178 -9.74 -24.00 -0.56
C LYS A 178 -10.04 -25.50 -0.78
N ASP A 179 -9.28 -26.48 -0.29
CA ASP A 179 -9.49 -27.87 -0.77
C ASP A 179 -9.96 -28.90 0.27
N TYR A 180 -10.71 -28.48 1.30
CA TYR A 180 -11.50 -29.41 2.12
C TYR A 180 -12.94 -29.55 1.58
N ILE A 181 -13.09 -29.93 0.31
CA ILE A 181 -14.31 -30.62 -0.15
C ILE A 181 -13.99 -32.12 -0.09
N ILE A 182 -14.19 -32.71 1.08
CA ILE A 182 -14.27 -34.15 1.22
C ILE A 182 -15.53 -34.57 0.45
N LYS A 183 -15.36 -35.07 -0.77
CA LYS A 183 -16.41 -35.80 -1.47
C LYS A 183 -16.66 -37.10 -0.70
N GLN A 184 -17.83 -37.24 -0.11
CA GLN A 184 -18.33 -38.54 0.34
C GLN A 184 -18.43 -39.47 -0.88
N ILE A 185 -17.97 -40.70 -0.68
CA ILE A 185 -18.03 -41.83 -1.61
C ILE A 185 -19.49 -42.13 -1.96
#